data_AF-F3UDB1-F1
#
_entry.id   AF-F3UDB1-F1
#
_cell.length_a   1.000
_cell.length_b   1.000
_cell.length_c   1.000
_cell.angle_alpha   90.00
_cell.angle_beta   90.00
_cell.angle_gamma   90.00
#
_symmetry.space_group_name_H-M   'P 1'
#
loop_
_entity.id
_entity.type
_entity.pdbx_description
1 polymer ?
#
loop_
_entity_poly.entity_id
_entity_poly.type
_entity_poly.pdbx_seq_one_letter_code
_entity_poly.pdbx_strand_id
1 'polypeptide(L)'
;MLIKKMYEGFTYLPNRNEIWKVFVSLMKEKDYFYSTFARNISDEGDKRTYEYAYFNLKGEVVDFDCQMKSDLILLFHQLFQENNNQFMEEIQMATQATLEKKIKAVLVELGELMKAHKNKEAWTKAGELNGLLKTEEAQNLTAGFVEPIRKELSGYYYVNGEINKLHKQLYAKGNKLIELANQ
;
A
#
# COMPACT_ATOMS: atom_id res chain seq x y z
N MET A 1 10.13 5.24 -6.91
CA MET A 1 10.30 5.78 -5.55
C MET A 1 9.20 6.80 -5.25
N LEU A 2 8.45 6.64 -4.16
CA LEU A 2 7.38 7.58 -3.76
C LEU A 2 7.63 8.10 -2.34
N ILE A 3 7.67 9.44 -2.18
CA ILE A 3 7.80 10.10 -0.87
C ILE A 3 6.44 10.05 -0.19
N LYS A 4 6.37 9.48 1.01
CA LYS A 4 5.13 9.39 1.78
C LYS A 4 4.96 10.56 2.74
N LYS A 5 6.02 10.94 3.42
CA LYS A 5 6.04 12.04 4.40
C LYS A 5 7.47 12.53 4.60
N MET A 6 7.60 13.81 4.93
CA MET A 6 8.87 14.45 5.22
C MET A 6 8.77 15.17 6.57
N TYR A 7 9.75 14.96 7.42
CA TYR A 7 9.94 15.65 8.70
C TYR A 7 11.20 16.49 8.61
N GLU A 8 11.19 17.65 9.26
CA GLU A 8 12.36 18.49 9.39
C GLU A 8 12.52 18.95 10.84
N GLY A 9 13.76 19.21 11.24
CA GLY A 9 14.08 19.68 12.57
C GLY A 9 15.50 20.21 12.66
N PHE A 10 15.89 20.54 13.89
CA PHE A 10 17.23 20.99 14.22
C PHE A 10 17.80 20.14 15.34
N THR A 11 19.09 19.88 15.29
CA THR A 11 19.82 19.23 16.36
C THR A 11 21.14 19.94 16.65
N TYR A 12 21.61 19.80 17.87
CA TYR A 12 22.90 20.29 18.31
C TYR A 12 23.80 19.07 18.58
N LEU A 13 24.99 19.05 17.99
CA LEU A 13 26.01 18.04 18.24
C LEU A 13 27.00 18.56 19.29
N PRO A 14 26.89 18.17 20.58
CA PRO A 14 27.65 18.79 21.66
C PRO A 14 29.16 18.56 21.52
N ASN A 15 29.54 17.38 21.04
CA ASN A 15 30.94 16.99 20.85
C ASN A 15 31.68 17.86 19.82
N ARG A 16 30.93 18.55 18.94
CA ARG A 16 31.48 19.39 17.87
C ARG A 16 31.11 20.87 18.02
N ASN A 17 30.21 21.20 18.94
CA ASN A 17 29.61 22.53 19.07
C ASN A 17 28.98 23.03 17.75
N GLU A 18 28.27 22.14 17.05
CA GLU A 18 27.67 22.41 15.75
C GLU A 18 26.15 22.28 15.79
N ILE A 19 25.43 23.15 15.07
CA ILE A 19 23.98 23.06 14.90
C ILE A 19 23.69 22.57 13.48
N TRP A 20 22.83 21.55 13.39
CA TRP A 20 22.48 20.87 12.16
C TRP A 20 20.99 20.99 11.89
N LYS A 21 20.63 21.23 10.63
CA LYS A 21 19.26 21.03 10.15
C LYS A 21 19.15 19.60 9.63
N VAL A 22 18.19 18.84 10.16
CA VAL A 22 17.98 17.43 9.86
C VAL A 22 16.65 17.22 9.13
N PHE A 23 16.63 16.21 8.28
CA PHE A 23 15.47 15.84 7.49
C PHE A 23 15.33 14.32 7.46
N VAL A 24 14.08 13.86 7.58
CA VAL A 24 13.71 12.45 7.44
C VAL A 24 12.59 12.37 6.42
N SER A 25 12.77 11.54 5.40
CA SER A 25 11.72 11.22 4.44
C SER A 25 11.40 9.74 4.51
N LEU A 26 10.14 9.40 4.75
CA LEU A 26 9.65 8.03 4.64
C LEU A 26 9.42 7.71 3.16
N MET A 27 10.17 6.73 2.67
CA MET A 27 10.19 6.32 1.27
C MET A 27 9.55 4.95 1.13
N LYS A 28 8.85 4.73 0.01
CA LYS A 28 8.39 3.40 -0.39
C LYS A 28 8.92 3.06 -1.77
N GLU A 29 9.65 1.94 -1.84
CA GLU A 29 9.98 1.26 -3.09
C GLU A 29 9.41 -0.16 -3.06
N LYS A 30 10.25 -1.19 -2.86
CA LYS A 30 9.78 -2.54 -2.54
C LYS A 30 9.30 -2.59 -1.08
N ASP A 31 10.16 -2.12 -0.18
CA ASP A 31 9.91 -2.01 1.25
C ASP A 31 9.91 -0.53 1.67
N TYR A 32 9.42 -0.25 2.87
CA TYR A 32 9.54 1.09 3.46
C TYR A 32 10.94 1.29 4.06
N PHE A 33 11.50 2.48 3.87
CA PHE A 33 12.78 2.88 4.43
C PHE A 33 12.80 4.39 4.69
N TYR A 34 13.71 4.84 5.53
CA TYR A 34 13.93 6.26 5.80
C TYR A 34 15.11 6.76 4.96
N SER A 35 14.85 7.79 4.17
CA SER A 35 15.88 8.60 3.52
C SER A 35 16.16 9.80 4.41
N THR A 36 17.36 9.88 4.96
CA THR A 36 17.76 10.97 5.85
C THR A 36 18.80 11.85 5.18
N PHE A 37 18.73 13.13 5.47
CA PHE A 37 19.76 14.07 5.08
C PHE A 37 19.89 15.17 6.12
N ALA A 38 21.10 15.65 6.33
CA ALA A 38 21.41 16.66 7.31
C ALA A 38 22.43 17.65 6.73
N ARG A 39 22.38 18.90 7.21
CA ARG A 39 23.38 19.91 6.86
C ARG A 39 23.73 20.76 8.06
N ASN A 40 24.98 21.19 8.12
CA ASN A 40 25.40 22.17 9.12
C ASN A 40 24.76 23.52 8.77
N ILE A 41 24.29 24.26 9.78
CA ILE A 41 23.69 25.58 9.56
C ILE A 41 24.77 26.63 9.25
N SER A 42 25.97 26.45 9.78
CA SER A 42 27.13 27.34 9.58
C SER A 42 27.83 27.16 8.23
N ASP A 43 27.41 26.20 7.41
CA ASP A 43 27.91 26.06 6.03
C ASP A 43 27.35 27.21 5.16
N GLU A 44 28.09 28.32 5.07
CA GLU A 44 27.73 29.51 4.29
C GLU A 44 28.26 29.51 2.84
N GLY A 45 28.73 28.36 2.32
CA GLY A 45 29.31 28.25 0.97
C GLY A 45 28.31 28.03 -0.18
N ASP A 46 28.76 28.31 -1.41
CA ASP A 46 28.02 28.13 -2.69
C ASP A 46 27.66 26.65 -3.00
N LYS A 47 28.32 25.71 -2.31
CA LYS A 47 27.97 24.27 -2.31
C LYS A 47 27.45 23.88 -0.94
N ARG A 48 26.13 23.97 -0.75
CA ARG A 48 25.45 23.37 0.41
C ARG A 48 25.63 21.86 0.36
N THR A 49 26.56 21.32 1.15
CA THR A 49 26.80 19.88 1.25
C THR A 49 25.80 19.25 2.20
N TYR A 50 24.93 18.39 1.68
CA TYR A 50 24.07 17.55 2.49
C TYR A 50 24.78 16.23 2.77
N GLU A 51 24.83 15.85 4.03
CA GLU A 51 25.18 14.50 4.45
C GLU A 51 23.92 13.63 4.37
N TYR A 52 24.03 12.41 3.84
CA TYR A 52 22.88 11.53 3.60
C TYR A 52 23.13 10.10 4.05
N ALA A 53 22.06 9.45 4.51
CA ALA A 53 22.06 8.05 4.91
C ALA A 53 20.65 7.45 4.76
N TYR A 54 20.60 6.16 4.46
CA TYR A 54 19.36 5.41 4.36
C TYR A 54 19.26 4.41 5.50
N PHE A 55 18.09 4.34 6.12
CA PHE A 55 17.81 3.47 7.25
C PHE A 55 16.61 2.58 6.98
N ASN A 56 16.65 1.33 7.46
CA ASN A 56 15.48 0.47 7.46
C ASN A 56 14.52 0.91 8.58
N LEU A 57 13.35 0.27 8.67
CA LEU A 57 12.38 0.57 9.71
C LEU A 57 12.86 0.26 11.14
N LYS A 58 13.96 -0.51 11.31
CA LYS A 58 14.59 -0.77 12.60
C LYS A 58 15.63 0.31 12.97
N GLY A 59 15.84 1.30 12.10
CA GLY A 59 16.86 2.33 12.29
C GLY A 59 18.28 1.84 11.98
N GLU A 60 18.46 0.74 11.26
CA GLU A 60 19.78 0.24 10.83
C GLU A 60 20.11 0.79 9.43
N VAL A 61 21.37 1.11 9.18
CA VAL A 61 21.82 1.66 7.89
C VAL A 61 21.72 0.59 6.78
N VAL A 62 21.17 0.95 5.62
CA VAL A 62 20.84 0.00 4.54
C VAL A 62 21.77 0.14 3.32
N ASP A 63 22.48 1.25 3.16
CA ASP A 63 23.19 1.58 1.93
C ASP A 63 24.70 1.75 2.12
N PHE A 64 25.47 1.46 1.05
CA PHE A 64 26.93 1.54 1.00
C PHE A 64 27.45 2.93 0.60
N ASP A 65 26.58 3.85 0.18
CA ASP A 65 26.93 5.25 -0.16
C ASP A 65 26.62 6.24 0.99
N CYS A 66 26.87 5.82 2.23
CA CYS A 66 26.65 6.67 3.40
C CYS A 66 27.76 7.73 3.51
N GLN A 67 27.43 9.00 3.26
CA GLN A 67 28.34 10.15 3.45
C GLN A 67 28.10 10.86 4.78
N MET A 68 27.33 10.26 5.69
CA MET A 68 26.93 10.87 6.95
C MET A 68 27.87 10.53 8.09
N LYS A 69 28.20 11.53 8.91
CA LYS A 69 29.01 11.39 10.13
C LYS A 69 28.35 10.42 11.11
N SER A 70 29.19 9.65 11.81
CA SER A 70 28.75 8.70 12.84
C SER A 70 27.86 9.32 13.93
N ASP A 71 28.15 10.56 14.34
CA ASP A 71 27.34 11.27 15.36
C ASP A 71 25.89 11.50 14.87
N LEU A 72 25.72 11.85 13.59
CA LEU A 72 24.40 12.03 12.97
C LEU A 72 23.71 10.68 12.75
N ILE A 73 24.46 9.63 12.37
CA ILE A 73 23.91 8.28 12.24
C ILE A 73 23.35 7.81 13.59
N LEU A 74 24.11 7.99 14.68
CA LEU A 74 23.66 7.64 16.03
C LEU A 74 22.42 8.43 16.45
N LEU A 75 22.38 9.72 16.13
CA LEU A 75 21.22 10.57 16.38
C LEU A 75 19.97 10.07 15.64
N PHE A 76 20.08 9.76 14.34
CA PHE A 76 18.96 9.23 13.58
C PHE A 76 18.53 7.85 14.09
N HIS A 77 19.48 6.99 14.46
CA HIS A 77 19.18 5.69 15.08
C HIS A 77 18.34 5.86 16.35
N GLN A 78 18.75 6.75 17.27
CA GLN A 78 18.01 7.06 18.49
C GLN A 78 16.62 7.64 18.17
N LEU A 79 16.56 8.60 17.26
CA LEU A 79 15.30 9.22 16.82
C LEU A 79 14.31 8.17 16.29
N PHE A 80 14.78 7.21 15.48
CA PHE A 80 13.93 6.15 14.97
C PHE A 80 13.48 5.19 16.07
N GLN A 81 14.33 4.87 17.04
CA GLN A 81 13.95 4.02 18.17
C GLN A 81 12.89 4.68 19.05
N GLU A 82 13.08 5.95 19.41
CA GLU A 82 12.16 6.70 20.27
C GLU A 82 10.78 6.90 19.62
N ASN A 83 10.77 7.14 18.30
CA ASN A 83 9.54 7.46 17.55
C ASN A 83 8.99 6.26 16.76
N ASN A 84 9.54 5.06 16.96
CA ASN A 84 9.22 3.89 16.13
C ASN A 84 7.71 3.60 16.09
N ASN A 85 7.06 3.60 17.26
CA ASN A 85 5.62 3.31 17.35
C ASN A 85 4.80 4.30 16.53
N GLN A 86 5.09 5.61 16.66
CA GLN A 86 4.40 6.65 15.90
C GLN A 86 4.62 6.46 14.40
N PHE A 87 5.86 6.24 13.95
CA PHE A 87 6.13 6.05 12.53
C PHE A 87 5.46 4.79 11.96
N MET A 88 5.44 3.70 12.73
CA MET A 88 4.78 2.46 12.34
C MET A 88 3.25 2.63 12.25
N GLU A 89 2.63 3.33 13.20
CA GLU A 89 1.20 3.67 13.13
C GLU A 89 0.89 4.53 11.89
N GLU A 90 1.71 5.52 11.57
CA GLU A 90 1.54 6.34 10.38
C GLU A 90 1.68 5.54 9.08
N ILE A 91 2.66 4.63 9.01
CA ILE A 91 2.83 3.69 7.88
C ILE A 91 1.59 2.80 7.74
N GLN A 92 1.10 2.28 8.86
CA GLN A 92 -0.08 1.41 8.89
C GLN A 92 -1.31 2.17 8.40
N MET A 93 -1.61 3.34 8.95
CA MET A 93 -2.74 4.18 8.52
C MET A 93 -2.67 4.54 7.03
N ALA A 94 -1.49 4.94 6.54
CA ALA A 94 -1.32 5.27 5.12
C ALA A 94 -1.52 4.05 4.21
N THR A 95 -1.09 2.87 4.65
CA THR A 95 -1.25 1.61 3.91
C THR A 95 -2.72 1.19 3.88
N GLN A 96 -3.41 1.25 5.04
CA GLN A 96 -4.84 0.99 5.16
C GLN A 96 -5.66 1.93 4.28
N ALA A 97 -5.43 3.25 4.35
CA ALA A 97 -6.15 4.23 3.54
C ALA A 97 -5.96 4.00 2.03
N THR A 98 -4.74 3.64 1.61
CA THR A 98 -4.45 3.31 0.21
C THR A 98 -5.21 2.05 -0.23
N LEU A 99 -5.24 1.02 0.62
CA LEU A 99 -5.94 -0.23 0.36
C LEU A 99 -7.46 -0.03 0.31
N GLU A 100 -8.05 0.71 1.25
CA GLU A 100 -9.47 1.05 1.24
C GLU A 100 -9.87 1.75 -0.05
N LYS A 101 -9.05 2.72 -0.52
CA LYS A 101 -9.31 3.41 -1.79
C LYS A 101 -9.30 2.44 -2.96
N LYS A 102 -8.36 1.49 -2.98
CA LYS A 102 -8.29 0.44 -4.02
C LYS A 102 -9.51 -0.47 -3.98
N ILE A 103 -9.92 -0.93 -2.79
CA ILE A 103 -11.12 -1.76 -2.60
C ILE A 103 -12.36 -1.01 -3.10
N LYS A 104 -12.53 0.27 -2.72
CA LYS A 104 -13.65 1.11 -3.17
C LYS A 104 -13.70 1.24 -4.69
N ALA A 105 -12.55 1.43 -5.36
CA ALA A 105 -12.49 1.51 -6.80
C ALA A 105 -12.94 0.19 -7.47
N VAL A 106 -12.44 -0.94 -6.98
CA VAL A 106 -12.80 -2.28 -7.49
C VAL A 106 -14.30 -2.57 -7.27
N LEU A 107 -14.87 -2.14 -6.14
CA LEU A 107 -16.31 -2.28 -5.86
C LEU A 107 -17.18 -1.53 -6.87
N VAL A 108 -16.82 -0.27 -7.17
CA VAL A 108 -17.55 0.54 -8.15
C VAL A 108 -17.50 -0.12 -9.52
N GLU A 109 -16.32 -0.50 -9.97
CA GLU A 109 -16.12 -1.16 -11.27
C GLU A 109 -16.90 -2.48 -11.36
N LEU A 110 -16.84 -3.32 -10.32
CA LEU A 110 -17.61 -4.57 -10.26
C LEU A 110 -19.11 -4.29 -10.37
N GLY A 111 -19.63 -3.31 -9.63
CA GLY A 111 -21.05 -2.94 -9.66
C GLY A 111 -21.50 -2.44 -11.03
N GLU A 112 -20.66 -1.65 -11.72
CA GLU A 112 -20.93 -1.17 -13.08
C GLU A 112 -20.94 -2.33 -14.10
N LEU A 113 -19.97 -3.25 -14.02
CA LEU A 113 -19.91 -4.43 -14.87
C LEU A 113 -21.14 -5.33 -14.69
N MET A 114 -21.60 -5.50 -13.44
CA MET A 114 -22.82 -6.26 -13.13
C MET A 114 -24.05 -5.60 -13.75
N LYS A 115 -24.21 -4.28 -13.60
CA LYS A 115 -25.32 -3.53 -14.22
C LYS A 115 -25.30 -3.58 -15.75
N ALA A 116 -24.12 -3.65 -16.34
CA ALA A 116 -23.94 -3.77 -17.79
C ALA A 116 -24.05 -5.22 -18.31
N HIS A 117 -24.37 -6.20 -17.46
CA HIS A 117 -24.45 -7.63 -17.79
C HIS A 117 -23.15 -8.23 -18.36
N LYS A 118 -22.00 -7.61 -18.06
CA LYS A 118 -20.67 -8.06 -18.50
C LYS A 118 -20.14 -9.19 -17.61
N ASN A 119 -20.79 -10.35 -17.64
CA ASN A 119 -20.60 -11.43 -16.67
C ASN A 119 -19.15 -11.93 -16.53
N LYS A 120 -18.39 -12.04 -17.64
CA LYS A 120 -17.00 -12.52 -17.62
C LYS A 120 -16.03 -11.51 -16.99
N GLU A 121 -16.20 -10.23 -17.31
CA GLU A 121 -15.42 -9.14 -16.72
C GLU A 121 -15.74 -9.03 -15.22
N ALA A 122 -17.03 -9.07 -14.86
CA ALA A 122 -17.48 -9.06 -13.48
C ALA A 122 -16.89 -10.22 -12.66
N TRP A 123 -16.82 -11.43 -13.22
CA TRP A 123 -16.21 -12.58 -12.54
C TRP A 123 -14.74 -12.35 -12.20
N THR A 124 -14.00 -11.79 -13.16
CA THR A 124 -12.57 -11.48 -12.98
C THR A 124 -12.38 -10.43 -11.91
N LYS A 125 -13.20 -9.38 -11.93
CA LYS A 125 -13.16 -8.27 -10.97
C LYS A 125 -13.59 -8.71 -9.55
N ALA A 126 -14.56 -9.61 -9.43
CA ALA A 126 -14.95 -10.24 -8.17
C ALA A 126 -13.81 -11.10 -7.59
N GLY A 127 -13.06 -11.79 -8.44
CA GLY A 127 -11.84 -12.51 -8.05
C GLY A 127 -10.75 -11.59 -7.53
N GLU A 128 -10.52 -10.46 -8.21
CA GLU A 128 -9.59 -9.41 -7.76
C GLU A 128 -10.00 -8.88 -6.37
N LEU A 129 -11.27 -8.54 -6.20
CA LEU A 129 -11.81 -8.09 -4.92
C LEU A 129 -11.59 -9.12 -3.81
N ASN A 130 -11.90 -10.40 -4.07
CA ASN A 130 -11.67 -11.48 -3.10
C ASN A 130 -10.19 -11.62 -2.72
N GLY A 131 -9.29 -11.47 -3.69
CA GLY A 131 -7.85 -11.47 -3.44
C GLY A 131 -7.43 -10.34 -2.51
N LEU A 132 -7.91 -9.11 -2.76
CA LEU A 132 -7.63 -7.95 -1.91
C LEU A 132 -8.12 -8.18 -0.47
N LEU A 133 -9.32 -8.71 -0.28
CA LEU A 133 -9.94 -8.92 1.04
C LEU A 133 -9.28 -10.04 1.87
N LYS A 134 -8.38 -10.83 1.27
CA LYS A 134 -7.63 -11.91 1.93
C LYS A 134 -6.22 -11.50 2.38
N THR A 135 -5.73 -10.34 1.92
CA THR A 135 -4.42 -9.82 2.33
C THR A 135 -4.38 -9.53 3.83
N GLU A 136 -3.21 -9.64 4.46
CA GLU A 136 -3.04 -9.32 5.89
C GLU A 136 -3.38 -7.85 6.18
N GLU A 137 -3.04 -6.95 5.27
CA GLU A 137 -3.37 -5.53 5.36
C GLU A 137 -4.89 -5.29 5.35
N ALA A 138 -5.65 -6.11 4.63
CA ALA A 138 -7.12 -6.05 4.64
C ALA A 138 -7.72 -6.57 5.96
N GLN A 139 -7.04 -7.48 6.67
CA GLN A 139 -7.50 -7.95 7.99
C GLN A 139 -7.40 -6.85 9.05
N ASN A 140 -6.49 -5.91 8.85
CA ASN A 140 -6.32 -4.74 9.72
C ASN A 140 -7.32 -3.61 9.41
N LEU A 141 -8.15 -3.73 8.37
CA LEU A 141 -9.22 -2.77 8.10
C LEU A 141 -10.39 -2.98 9.06
N THR A 142 -11.20 -1.94 9.25
CA THR A 142 -12.35 -2.01 10.16
C THR A 142 -13.35 -3.07 9.72
N ALA A 143 -13.80 -3.92 10.64
CA ALA A 143 -14.78 -4.97 10.36
C ALA A 143 -16.09 -4.42 9.76
N GLY A 144 -16.50 -3.22 10.20
CA GLY A 144 -17.67 -2.52 9.66
C GLY A 144 -17.55 -2.14 8.18
N PHE A 145 -16.33 -2.04 7.64
CA PHE A 145 -16.10 -1.84 6.21
C PHE A 145 -16.01 -3.18 5.46
N VAL A 146 -15.26 -4.15 6.00
CA VAL A 146 -14.92 -5.39 5.29
C VAL A 146 -16.06 -6.41 5.24
N GLU A 147 -16.79 -6.60 6.33
CA GLU A 147 -17.81 -7.67 6.43
C GLU A 147 -19.01 -7.46 5.50
N PRO A 148 -19.58 -6.24 5.35
CA PRO A 148 -20.63 -6.01 4.36
C PRO A 148 -20.18 -6.35 2.94
N ILE A 149 -18.92 -6.03 2.60
CA ILE A 149 -18.35 -6.34 1.28
C ILE A 149 -18.26 -7.84 1.07
N ARG A 150 -17.75 -8.59 2.06
CA ARG A 150 -17.64 -10.06 1.98
C ARG A 150 -19.01 -10.72 1.81
N LYS A 151 -20.03 -10.20 2.49
CA LYS A 151 -21.41 -10.67 2.38
C LYS A 151 -21.95 -10.48 0.95
N GLU A 152 -21.84 -9.28 0.40
CA GLU A 152 -22.31 -8.99 -0.96
C GLU A 152 -21.54 -9.78 -2.02
N LEU A 153 -20.22 -9.92 -1.86
CA LEU A 153 -19.39 -10.71 -2.76
C LEU A 153 -19.78 -12.21 -2.73
N SER A 154 -20.12 -12.73 -1.56
CA SER A 154 -20.65 -14.11 -1.43
C SER A 154 -21.99 -14.26 -2.14
N GLY A 155 -22.88 -13.26 -2.01
CA GLY A 155 -24.15 -13.19 -2.74
C GLY A 155 -23.95 -13.19 -4.26
N TYR A 156 -22.98 -12.41 -4.75
CA TYR A 156 -22.59 -12.40 -6.16
C TYR A 156 -22.19 -13.80 -6.65
N TYR A 157 -21.31 -14.50 -5.92
CA TYR A 157 -20.87 -15.84 -6.32
C TYR A 157 -22.01 -16.85 -6.39
N TYR A 158 -22.97 -16.76 -5.47
CA TYR A 158 -24.18 -17.58 -5.50
C TYR A 158 -25.01 -17.30 -6.76
N VAL A 159 -25.34 -16.04 -7.03
CA VAL A 159 -26.14 -15.65 -8.22
C VAL A 159 -25.45 -16.04 -9.51
N ASN A 160 -24.13 -15.83 -9.63
CA ASN A 160 -23.36 -16.25 -10.80
C ASN A 160 -23.38 -17.78 -10.98
N GLY A 161 -23.38 -18.54 -9.89
CA GLY A 161 -23.58 -20.00 -9.90
C GLY A 161 -24.92 -20.41 -10.51
N GLU A 162 -26.00 -19.73 -10.12
CA GLU A 162 -27.34 -19.96 -10.69
C GLU A 162 -27.42 -19.61 -12.17
N ILE A 163 -26.84 -18.46 -12.59
CA ILE A 163 -26.74 -18.09 -14.00
C ILE A 163 -26.04 -19.17 -14.82
N ASN A 164 -24.93 -19.72 -14.30
CA ASN A 164 -24.21 -20.79 -14.98
C ASN A 164 -25.02 -22.09 -15.10
N LYS A 165 -25.83 -22.43 -14.09
CA LYS A 165 -26.77 -23.57 -14.18
C LYS A 165 -27.78 -23.34 -15.31
N LEU A 166 -28.36 -22.14 -15.39
CA LEU A 166 -29.32 -21.79 -16.43
C LEU A 166 -28.69 -21.83 -17.84
N HIS A 167 -27.46 -21.31 -18.00
CA HIS A 167 -26.74 -21.41 -19.27
C HIS A 167 -26.52 -22.86 -19.72
N LYS A 168 -26.17 -23.77 -18.80
CA LYS A 168 -26.03 -25.19 -19.10
C LYS A 168 -27.34 -25.82 -19.56
N GLN A 169 -28.45 -25.49 -18.90
CA GLN A 169 -29.78 -25.97 -19.30
C GLN A 169 -30.19 -25.44 -20.68
N LEU A 170 -29.94 -24.16 -20.96
CA LEU A 170 -30.23 -23.55 -22.25
C LEU A 170 -29.41 -24.21 -23.36
N TYR A 171 -28.13 -24.46 -23.12
CA TYR A 171 -27.25 -25.17 -24.04
C TYR A 171 -27.78 -26.57 -24.38
N ALA A 172 -28.18 -27.36 -23.37
CA ALA A 172 -28.76 -28.70 -23.58
C ALA A 172 -30.06 -28.65 -24.41
N LYS A 173 -30.94 -27.67 -24.15
CA LYS A 173 -32.14 -27.46 -24.97
C LYS A 173 -31.80 -27.10 -26.41
N GLY A 174 -30.80 -26.23 -26.61
CA GLY A 174 -30.30 -25.87 -27.94
C GLY A 174 -29.80 -27.08 -28.72
N ASN A 175 -28.98 -27.93 -28.09
CA ASN A 175 -28.52 -29.18 -28.71
C ASN A 175 -29.69 -30.08 -29.12
N LYS A 176 -30.71 -30.21 -28.27
CA LYS A 176 -31.90 -31.01 -28.60
C LYS A 176 -32.64 -30.48 -29.84
N LEU A 177 -32.75 -29.17 -29.98
CA LEU A 177 -33.37 -28.56 -31.17
C LEU A 177 -32.56 -28.82 -32.44
N ILE A 178 -31.22 -28.72 -32.36
CA ILE A 178 -30.31 -29.01 -33.48
C ILE A 178 -30.42 -30.48 -33.88
N GLU A 179 -30.47 -31.40 -32.91
CA GLU A 179 -30.67 -32.83 -33.19
C GLU A 179 -31.96 -33.07 -33.96
N LEU A 180 -33.08 -32.46 -33.53
CA LEU A 180 -34.38 -32.62 -34.19
C LEU A 180 -34.41 -32.03 -35.61
N ALA A 181 -33.67 -30.96 -35.87
CA ALA A 181 -33.60 -30.35 -37.21
C ALA A 181 -32.77 -31.18 -38.22
N ASN A 182 -31.90 -32.06 -37.72
CA ASN A 182 -31.04 -32.92 -38.54
C ASN A 182 -31.56 -34.37 -38.64
N GLN A 183 -32.78 -34.63 -38.18
CA GLN A 183 -33.52 -35.88 -38.41
C GLN A 183 -34.26 -35.85 -39.74
#